data_AF-A0A915A6V1-F1
#
_entry.id   AF-A0A915A6V1-F1
#
_cell.length_a   1.000
_cell.length_b   1.000
_cell.length_c   1.000
_cell.angle_alpha   90.00
_cell.angle_beta   90.00
_cell.angle_gamma   90.00
#
_symmetry.space_group_name_H-M   'P 1'
#
loop_
_entity.id
_entity.type
_entity.pdbx_description
1 polymer ?
#
loop_
_entity_poly.entity_id
_entity_poly.type
_entity_poly.pdbx_seq_one_letter_code
_entity_poly.pdbx_strand_id
1 'polypeptide(L)'
;MNITNERIIQPDFERLAKLLKKLADRRKNKMPQTISTDKVVERSNASVFFVPNTSLANSTFFVVDSSPVQSSSTRVSTGALRTTRLETTRNSNVDAARNRNITRWTQSAEKNAASDNDIGWLSSNKRDAEWEMKMRELTRQLSIFLSSMKRQQEIDESRTKSASEANDANNAFMPPPLATVRIIREGSVTQLDENEYQLTASIVLISDNGTNVLVDTGLGTNSSGRIDMLRTLSNLSIRPIDVHYVVTTHGHPDHSGNTNDFPDAFHYAGNYVYRRTRFNFSLLFEDDAESITSNIYLLKTHGHSSDDISVIVNNAATLGTVAISGDIFIREEDLTNPMIWTSMSANETQQRESRRRLLCTADYIVPGHGQIFAVTETIRRQHSCLGIV
;
A
#
# COMPACT_ATOMS: atom_id res chain seq x y z
N MET A 1 -52.93 4.97 -34.49
CA MET A 1 -53.01 4.14 -33.27
C MET A 1 -52.63 2.72 -33.63
N ASN A 2 -51.65 2.14 -32.95
CA ASN A 2 -51.56 0.71 -32.64
C ASN A 2 -50.50 0.56 -31.53
N ILE A 3 -50.78 -0.27 -30.54
CA ILE A 3 -49.89 -0.51 -29.39
C ILE A 3 -49.52 -1.99 -29.45
N THR A 4 -48.22 -2.30 -29.47
CA THR A 4 -47.70 -3.67 -29.42
C THR A 4 -47.22 -3.97 -28.00
N ASN A 5 -47.78 -5.01 -27.39
CA ASN A 5 -47.40 -5.44 -26.04
C ASN A 5 -45.98 -6.01 -26.03
N GLU A 6 -45.08 -5.37 -25.30
CA GLU A 6 -43.84 -6.00 -24.84
C GLU A 6 -44.12 -6.90 -23.64
N ARG A 7 -43.51 -8.09 -23.61
CA ARG A 7 -43.59 -9.00 -22.45
C ARG A 7 -42.49 -8.65 -21.47
N ILE A 8 -42.86 -8.06 -20.33
CA ILE A 8 -41.96 -7.88 -19.19
C ILE A 8 -41.50 -9.26 -18.71
N ILE A 9 -40.21 -9.56 -18.88
CA ILE A 9 -39.58 -10.75 -18.30
C ILE A 9 -39.20 -10.39 -16.85
N GLN A 10 -39.88 -10.99 -15.87
CA GLN A 10 -39.48 -10.86 -14.47
C GLN A 10 -38.27 -11.76 -14.17
N PRO A 11 -37.28 -11.30 -13.37
CA PRO A 11 -36.11 -12.12 -13.05
C PRO A 11 -36.45 -13.34 -12.17
N ASP A 12 -35.92 -14.51 -12.53
CA ASP A 12 -35.99 -15.72 -11.72
C ASP A 12 -34.91 -15.71 -10.62
N PHE A 13 -35.21 -15.00 -9.54
CA PHE A 13 -34.34 -14.91 -8.37
C PHE A 13 -34.10 -16.27 -7.67
N GLU A 14 -35.01 -17.23 -7.82
CA GLU A 14 -34.86 -18.56 -7.20
C GLU A 14 -33.78 -19.39 -7.92
N ARG A 15 -33.71 -19.29 -9.25
CA ARG A 15 -32.64 -19.88 -10.07
C ARG A 15 -31.28 -19.23 -9.82
N LEU A 16 -31.24 -17.92 -9.62
CA LEU A 16 -30.00 -17.21 -9.24
C LEU A 16 -29.49 -17.68 -7.86
N ALA A 17 -30.36 -17.75 -6.85
CA ALA A 17 -30.00 -18.25 -5.52
C ALA A 17 -29.46 -19.70 -5.54
N LYS A 18 -30.07 -20.57 -6.37
CA LYS A 18 -29.61 -21.96 -6.58
C LYS A 18 -28.22 -22.03 -7.22
N LEU A 19 -27.87 -21.11 -8.12
CA LEU A 19 -26.54 -21.03 -8.73
C LEU A 19 -25.47 -20.56 -7.73
N LEU A 20 -25.73 -19.47 -7.00
CA LEU A 20 -24.80 -18.90 -6.01
C LEU A 20 -24.46 -19.91 -4.90
N LYS A 21 -25.47 -20.63 -4.38
CA LYS A 21 -25.26 -21.70 -3.39
C LYS A 21 -24.32 -22.80 -3.92
N LYS A 22 -24.52 -23.22 -5.18
CA LYS A 22 -23.70 -24.26 -5.84
C LYS A 22 -22.24 -23.83 -6.05
N LEU A 23 -21.96 -22.53 -6.14
CA LEU A 23 -20.61 -21.97 -6.19
C LEU A 23 -19.96 -21.89 -4.80
N ALA A 24 -20.73 -21.50 -3.77
CA ALA A 24 -20.26 -21.49 -2.37
C ALA A 24 -19.87 -22.90 -1.88
N ASP A 25 -20.71 -23.91 -2.17
CA ASP A 25 -20.43 -25.31 -1.78
C ASP A 25 -19.19 -25.87 -2.49
N ARG A 26 -18.91 -25.44 -3.72
CA ARG A 26 -17.66 -25.77 -4.45
C ARG A 26 -16.41 -25.15 -3.82
N ARG A 27 -16.49 -23.98 -3.18
CA ARG A 27 -15.36 -23.41 -2.42
C ARG A 27 -15.09 -24.19 -1.13
N LYS A 28 -16.13 -24.67 -0.43
CA LYS A 28 -15.99 -25.42 0.84
C LYS A 28 -15.36 -26.81 0.68
N ASN A 29 -15.61 -27.51 -0.43
CA ASN A 29 -15.14 -28.88 -0.63
C ASN A 29 -13.68 -29.01 -1.13
N LYS A 30 -12.91 -27.92 -1.20
CA LYS A 30 -11.51 -27.95 -1.64
C LYS A 30 -10.55 -28.02 -0.44
N MET A 31 -10.39 -29.21 0.14
CA MET A 31 -9.41 -29.44 1.21
C MET A 31 -7.97 -29.11 0.76
N PRO A 32 -7.11 -28.57 1.63
CA PRO A 32 -5.68 -28.43 1.35
C PRO A 32 -5.05 -29.83 1.22
N GLN A 33 -4.32 -30.09 0.13
CA GLN A 33 -3.43 -31.24 0.09
C GLN A 33 -2.15 -30.91 0.85
N THR A 34 -1.93 -31.56 1.97
CA THR A 34 -0.68 -31.53 2.72
C THR A 34 0.40 -32.28 1.93
N ILE A 35 1.38 -31.53 1.40
CA ILE A 35 2.58 -32.14 0.80
C ILE A 35 3.44 -32.70 1.93
N SER A 36 3.44 -34.02 2.07
CA SER A 36 4.37 -34.73 2.96
C SER A 36 5.73 -34.84 2.27
N THR A 37 6.74 -34.18 2.84
CA THR A 37 8.13 -34.26 2.38
C THR A 37 8.83 -35.48 2.96
N ASP A 38 8.56 -36.68 2.41
CA ASP A 38 9.41 -37.85 2.70
C ASP A 38 9.32 -38.95 1.64
N LYS A 39 10.30 -38.98 0.72
CA LYS A 39 11.01 -40.17 0.21
C LYS A 39 11.98 -39.84 -0.92
N VAL A 40 13.27 -40.04 -0.65
CA VAL A 40 14.31 -40.16 -1.68
C VAL A 40 14.34 -41.61 -2.16
N VAL A 41 14.17 -41.83 -3.47
CA VAL A 41 14.56 -43.07 -4.15
C VAL A 41 15.09 -42.71 -5.54
N GLU A 42 16.32 -43.12 -5.85
CA GLU A 42 16.90 -43.03 -7.20
C GLU A 42 16.28 -44.09 -8.13
N ARG A 43 16.17 -43.81 -9.46
CA ARG A 43 17.00 -44.50 -10.48
C ARG A 43 16.69 -44.15 -11.94
N SER A 44 17.80 -43.99 -12.69
CA SER A 44 18.07 -44.39 -14.08
C SER A 44 17.08 -44.10 -15.22
N ASN A 45 17.59 -43.32 -16.19
CA ASN A 45 17.46 -43.45 -17.64
C ASN A 45 16.68 -44.66 -18.21
N ALA A 46 15.73 -44.37 -19.10
CA ALA A 46 15.45 -45.19 -20.28
C ALA A 46 14.94 -44.29 -21.42
N SER A 47 15.50 -44.43 -22.62
CA SER A 47 15.06 -43.69 -23.83
C SER A 47 14.51 -44.68 -24.87
N VAL A 48 13.30 -44.38 -25.38
CA VAL A 48 12.73 -45.07 -26.55
C VAL A 48 11.98 -44.05 -27.41
N PHE A 49 12.34 -43.97 -28.69
CA PHE A 49 11.59 -43.23 -29.71
C PHE A 49 10.48 -44.10 -30.30
N PHE A 50 9.35 -43.52 -30.72
CA PHE A 50 8.67 -43.91 -31.96
C PHE A 50 7.79 -42.78 -32.54
N VAL A 51 8.02 -42.50 -33.83
CA VAL A 51 7.41 -41.52 -34.77
C VAL A 51 7.63 -42.17 -36.16
N PRO A 52 6.79 -42.06 -37.23
CA PRO A 52 5.88 -40.98 -37.65
C PRO A 52 4.43 -41.47 -37.96
N ASN A 53 3.51 -40.81 -38.68
CA ASN A 53 3.49 -39.61 -39.57
C ASN A 53 2.07 -38.95 -39.48
N THR A 54 1.48 -38.07 -40.31
CA THR A 54 1.68 -37.41 -41.64
C THR A 54 0.66 -36.24 -41.69
N SER A 55 0.76 -35.13 -42.44
CA SER A 55 1.87 -34.45 -43.16
C SER A 55 1.39 -33.12 -43.81
N LEU A 56 2.28 -32.12 -43.85
CA LEU A 56 2.44 -31.09 -44.91
C LEU A 56 1.27 -30.14 -45.31
N ALA A 57 1.39 -28.86 -44.93
CA ALA A 57 1.62 -27.71 -45.85
C ALA A 57 1.83 -26.42 -45.02
N ASN A 58 3.03 -25.85 -44.87
CA ASN A 58 3.91 -25.13 -45.83
C ASN A 58 3.69 -23.60 -45.91
N SER A 59 4.50 -22.85 -45.16
CA SER A 59 5.00 -21.52 -45.54
C SER A 59 6.35 -21.23 -44.85
N THR A 60 7.34 -20.77 -45.61
CA THR A 60 8.73 -20.53 -45.16
C THR A 60 8.90 -19.15 -44.52
N PHE A 61 9.55 -19.00 -43.35
CA PHE A 61 11.01 -19.05 -43.10
C PHE A 61 11.84 -17.97 -43.82
N PHE A 62 12.49 -17.10 -43.04
CA PHE A 62 13.90 -16.75 -43.19
C PHE A 62 14.50 -16.37 -41.82
N VAL A 63 15.69 -16.90 -41.53
CA VAL A 63 16.61 -16.48 -40.45
C VAL A 63 17.99 -16.41 -41.09
N VAL A 64 18.84 -15.47 -40.66
CA VAL A 64 20.22 -15.33 -41.16
C VAL A 64 21.20 -15.45 -39.99
N ASP A 65 22.33 -16.10 -40.24
CA ASP A 65 23.27 -16.61 -39.22
C ASP A 65 24.44 -15.63 -38.94
N SER A 66 25.19 -15.96 -37.88
CA SER A 66 26.46 -15.42 -37.38
C SER A 66 27.60 -15.45 -38.43
N SER A 67 28.73 -14.73 -38.26
CA SER A 67 29.91 -15.08 -37.42
C SER A 67 31.17 -14.32 -37.95
N PRO A 68 32.40 -14.43 -37.40
CA PRO A 68 32.88 -14.39 -36.00
C PRO A 68 34.16 -13.48 -35.84
N VAL A 69 35.07 -13.77 -34.88
CA VAL A 69 36.48 -13.24 -34.72
C VAL A 69 36.58 -11.84 -34.05
N GLN A 70 37.51 -11.48 -33.14
CA GLN A 70 38.75 -12.12 -32.61
C GLN A 70 38.91 -11.96 -31.08
N SER A 71 39.90 -12.65 -30.48
CA SER A 71 40.27 -12.53 -29.07
C SER A 71 41.67 -11.94 -28.85
N SER A 72 41.88 -11.25 -27.73
CA SER A 72 43.21 -10.96 -27.18
C SER A 72 43.17 -10.84 -25.66
N SER A 73 44.00 -11.61 -24.96
CA SER A 73 44.08 -11.63 -23.49
C SER A 73 45.32 -10.90 -22.97
N THR A 74 45.17 -10.11 -21.90
CA THR A 74 46.29 -9.71 -21.03
C THR A 74 45.85 -9.77 -19.57
N ARG A 75 46.79 -10.04 -18.64
CA ARG A 75 46.50 -10.34 -17.22
C ARG A 75 47.56 -9.66 -16.33
N VAL A 76 47.19 -9.40 -15.06
CA VAL A 76 48.07 -9.00 -13.94
C VAL A 76 48.57 -7.53 -13.96
N SER A 77 48.13 -6.72 -12.98
CA SER A 77 48.97 -6.40 -11.80
C SER A 77 48.20 -5.63 -10.72
N THR A 78 48.61 -5.79 -9.46
CA THR A 78 48.28 -4.92 -8.33
C THR A 78 49.22 -3.71 -8.27
N GLY A 79 48.78 -2.55 -7.77
CA GLY A 79 49.67 -1.39 -7.61
C GLY A 79 49.04 -0.06 -7.14
N ALA A 80 49.31 0.29 -5.89
CA ALA A 80 49.33 1.63 -5.25
C ALA A 80 48.52 2.84 -5.79
N LEU A 81 47.67 3.37 -4.89
CA LEU A 81 47.39 4.79 -4.61
C LEU A 81 48.04 5.90 -5.48
N ARG A 82 47.19 6.84 -5.95
CA ARG A 82 47.44 8.28 -5.76
C ARG A 82 46.15 9.09 -5.63
N THR A 83 46.22 10.18 -4.88
CA THR A 83 45.10 11.08 -4.57
C THR A 83 45.18 12.38 -5.37
N THR A 84 44.03 12.90 -5.78
CA THR A 84 43.86 14.29 -6.24
C THR A 84 42.61 14.89 -5.60
N ARG A 85 42.79 15.97 -4.85
CA ARG A 85 41.75 16.71 -4.11
C ARG A 85 41.48 18.01 -4.84
N LEU A 86 40.22 18.30 -5.11
CA LEU A 86 39.71 19.63 -5.42
C LEU A 86 38.32 19.77 -4.80
N GLU A 87 37.96 20.98 -4.39
CA GLU A 87 36.96 21.20 -3.34
C GLU A 87 35.83 22.12 -3.79
N THR A 88 34.61 21.90 -3.25
CA THR A 88 33.66 23.01 -3.03
C THR A 88 32.59 22.64 -1.99
N THR A 89 32.78 23.18 -0.78
CA THR A 89 31.72 23.66 0.15
C THR A 89 30.37 22.92 0.23
N ARG A 90 30.20 22.12 1.30
CA ARG A 90 28.89 21.86 1.94
C ARG A 90 28.99 22.08 3.46
N ASN A 91 27.86 22.43 4.07
CA ASN A 91 27.80 22.97 5.44
C ASN A 91 28.03 21.87 6.50
N SER A 92 29.14 21.93 7.23
CA SER A 92 29.75 20.73 7.87
C SER A 92 29.23 20.35 9.26
N ASN A 93 28.29 21.08 9.85
CA ASN A 93 27.96 20.94 11.28
C ASN A 93 26.85 19.94 11.61
N VAL A 94 26.06 19.47 10.64
CA VAL A 94 24.97 18.49 10.87
C VAL A 94 25.48 17.05 10.76
N ASP A 95 26.18 16.72 9.67
CA ASP A 95 26.70 15.36 9.43
C ASP A 95 27.74 14.92 10.47
N ALA A 96 28.50 15.88 11.02
CA ALA A 96 29.48 15.65 12.07
C ALA A 96 28.86 15.20 13.42
N ALA A 97 27.55 15.35 13.63
CA ALA A 97 26.84 14.76 14.77
C ALA A 97 26.37 13.34 14.44
N ARG A 98 25.77 13.14 13.26
CA ARG A 98 25.18 11.85 12.84
C ARG A 98 26.23 10.75 12.69
N ASN A 99 27.39 11.03 12.08
CA ASN A 99 28.46 10.04 11.92
C ASN A 99 29.09 9.61 13.25
N ARG A 100 29.22 10.51 14.24
CA ARG A 100 29.83 10.16 15.55
C ARG A 100 29.05 9.12 16.34
N ASN A 101 27.74 9.02 16.13
CA ASN A 101 26.95 7.93 16.70
C ASN A 101 27.20 6.61 15.93
N ILE A 102 27.21 6.63 14.60
CA ILE A 102 27.41 5.43 13.77
C ILE A 102 28.75 4.75 14.09
N THR A 103 29.87 5.49 14.10
CA THR A 103 31.20 4.91 14.41
C THR A 103 31.29 4.35 15.83
N ARG A 104 30.53 4.89 16.78
CA ARG A 104 30.49 4.38 18.16
C ARG A 104 29.69 3.08 18.29
N TRP A 105 28.64 2.91 17.47
CA TRP A 105 27.89 1.66 17.40
C TRP A 105 28.67 0.56 16.67
N THR A 106 29.35 0.86 15.55
CA THR A 106 30.15 -0.17 14.84
C THR A 106 31.28 -0.71 15.70
N GLN A 107 32.03 0.15 16.39
CA GLN A 107 33.10 -0.28 17.32
C GLN A 107 32.59 -1.05 18.55
N SER A 108 31.29 -0.96 18.87
CA SER A 108 30.66 -1.78 19.92
C SER A 108 30.13 -3.11 19.37
N ALA A 109 29.73 -3.17 18.10
CA ALA A 109 29.33 -4.40 17.44
C ALA A 109 30.54 -5.31 17.14
N GLU A 110 31.63 -4.74 16.63
CA GLU A 110 32.89 -5.46 16.33
C GLU A 110 33.50 -6.12 17.58
N LYS A 111 33.27 -5.57 18.78
CA LYS A 111 33.71 -6.16 20.05
C LYS A 111 32.85 -7.32 20.55
N ASN A 112 31.66 -7.51 20.00
CA ASN A 112 30.75 -8.60 20.36
C ASN A 112 30.76 -9.76 19.34
N ALA A 113 31.63 -9.72 18.34
CA ALA A 113 31.84 -10.81 17.37
C ALA A 113 32.64 -11.99 17.98
N ALA A 114 32.16 -12.55 19.09
CA ALA A 114 32.83 -13.59 19.87
C ALA A 114 32.10 -14.94 19.77
N SER A 115 32.67 -15.84 18.97
CA SER A 115 32.27 -17.26 18.76
C SER A 115 30.83 -17.52 18.30
N ASP A 116 30.70 -17.97 17.06
CA ASP A 116 29.45 -18.36 16.40
C ASP A 116 28.96 -19.76 16.88
N ASN A 117 28.63 -19.88 18.17
CA ASN A 117 28.37 -21.17 18.83
C ASN A 117 27.42 -21.12 20.06
N ASP A 118 26.67 -20.04 20.27
CA ASP A 118 25.85 -19.78 21.47
C ASP A 118 24.51 -20.58 21.55
N ILE A 119 24.50 -21.79 20.99
CA ILE A 119 23.35 -22.70 20.93
C ILE A 119 23.55 -23.99 21.77
N GLY A 120 24.79 -24.28 22.21
CA GLY A 120 25.13 -25.53 22.91
C GLY A 120 24.38 -25.78 24.23
N TRP A 121 23.78 -24.74 24.83
CA TRP A 121 22.97 -24.87 26.04
C TRP A 121 21.64 -25.63 25.80
N LEU A 122 21.12 -25.71 24.56
CA LEU A 122 19.92 -26.49 24.26
C LEU A 122 20.10 -28.00 24.51
N SER A 123 21.34 -28.49 24.47
CA SER A 123 21.74 -29.87 24.80
C SER A 123 22.19 -30.07 26.26
N SER A 124 22.08 -29.04 27.12
CA SER A 124 22.45 -29.13 28.54
C SER A 124 21.42 -29.93 29.35
N ASN A 125 21.87 -30.74 30.31
CA ASN A 125 21.01 -31.39 31.32
C ASN A 125 20.70 -30.47 32.54
N LYS A 126 21.02 -29.16 32.46
CA LYS A 126 20.71 -28.15 33.50
C LYS A 126 19.94 -26.94 32.95
N ARG A 127 19.11 -27.18 31.92
CA ARG A 127 18.37 -26.17 31.13
C ARG A 127 17.79 -25.04 31.97
N ASP A 128 17.06 -25.37 33.04
CA ASP A 128 16.20 -24.42 33.74
C ASP A 128 17.00 -23.27 34.39
N ALA A 129 18.13 -23.57 35.04
CA ALA A 129 18.97 -22.55 35.69
C ALA A 129 19.75 -21.69 34.67
N GLU A 130 20.24 -22.30 33.59
CA GLU A 130 20.96 -21.59 32.52
C GLU A 130 20.01 -20.70 31.71
N TRP A 131 18.79 -21.20 31.45
CA TRP A 131 17.71 -20.44 30.82
C TRP A 131 17.24 -19.29 31.70
N GLU A 132 17.00 -19.51 33.00
CA GLU A 132 16.63 -18.43 33.92
C GLU A 132 17.67 -17.30 33.95
N MET A 133 18.96 -17.63 34.01
CA MET A 133 20.02 -16.61 33.97
C MET A 133 20.00 -15.83 32.64
N LYS A 134 19.86 -16.52 31.51
CA LYS A 134 19.85 -15.88 30.18
C LYS A 134 18.60 -15.03 29.96
N MET A 135 17.43 -15.47 30.45
CA MET A 135 16.19 -14.69 30.43
C MET A 135 16.22 -13.47 31.36
N ARG A 136 16.80 -13.59 32.57
CA ARG A 136 17.03 -12.46 33.47
C ARG A 136 17.94 -11.41 32.83
N GLU A 137 19.00 -11.84 32.14
CA GLU A 137 19.91 -10.94 31.42
C GLU A 137 19.23 -10.26 30.22
N LEU A 138 18.49 -10.99 29.38
CA LEU A 138 17.70 -10.41 28.28
C LEU A 138 16.66 -9.40 28.80
N THR A 139 15.97 -9.72 29.90
CA THR A 139 15.00 -8.82 30.56
C THR A 139 15.69 -7.54 31.07
N ARG A 140 16.91 -7.66 31.62
CA ARG A 140 17.74 -6.53 32.07
C ARG A 140 18.18 -5.64 30.89
N GLN A 141 18.61 -6.24 29.79
CA GLN A 141 19.00 -5.52 28.57
C GLN A 141 17.79 -4.76 27.96
N LEU A 142 16.64 -5.42 27.84
CA LEU A 142 15.39 -4.80 27.39
C LEU A 142 14.97 -3.63 28.31
N SER A 143 15.04 -3.80 29.63
CA SER A 143 14.73 -2.74 30.60
C SER A 143 15.63 -1.52 30.45
N ILE A 144 16.93 -1.71 30.18
CA ILE A 144 17.89 -0.63 29.90
C ILE A 144 17.57 0.04 28.57
N PHE A 145 17.25 -0.73 27.53
CA PHE A 145 16.88 -0.21 26.21
C PHE A 145 15.62 0.68 26.29
N LEU A 146 14.54 0.18 26.89
CA LEU A 146 13.30 0.93 27.11
C LEU A 146 13.53 2.20 27.96
N SER A 147 14.37 2.10 29.01
CA SER A 147 14.76 3.27 29.80
C SER A 147 15.51 4.32 28.98
N SER A 148 16.34 3.88 28.03
CA SER A 148 17.06 4.79 27.11
C SER A 148 16.14 5.44 26.07
N MET A 149 15.15 4.70 25.56
CA MET A 149 14.12 5.24 24.66
C MET A 149 13.26 6.29 25.38
N LYS A 150 12.77 5.99 26.60
CA LYS A 150 11.97 6.94 27.39
C LYS A 150 12.76 8.22 27.67
N ARG A 151 14.03 8.10 28.05
CA ARG A 151 14.91 9.26 28.29
C ARG A 151 15.19 10.06 27.02
N GLN A 152 15.27 9.41 25.86
CA GLN A 152 15.40 10.11 24.57
C GLN A 152 14.11 10.86 24.22
N GLN A 153 12.95 10.25 24.45
CA GLN A 153 11.64 10.91 24.30
C GLN A 153 11.51 12.12 25.24
N GLU A 154 11.87 12.00 26.52
CA GLU A 154 11.89 13.12 27.49
C GLU A 154 12.83 14.26 27.04
N ILE A 155 13.96 13.93 26.38
CA ILE A 155 14.89 14.91 25.80
C ILE A 155 14.30 15.61 24.57
N ASP A 156 13.60 14.88 23.70
CA ASP A 156 13.04 15.47 22.49
C ASP A 156 11.72 16.23 22.76
N GLU A 157 10.92 15.80 23.75
CA GLU A 157 9.76 16.55 24.27
C GLU A 157 10.17 17.86 24.98
N SER A 158 11.28 17.85 25.73
CA SER A 158 11.82 19.09 26.32
C SER A 158 12.41 20.01 25.26
N ARG A 159 13.05 19.47 24.21
CA ARG A 159 13.50 20.26 23.04
C ARG A 159 12.33 20.88 22.26
N THR A 160 11.23 20.17 22.06
CA THR A 160 10.05 20.75 21.41
C THR A 160 9.42 21.86 22.25
N LYS A 161 9.41 21.73 23.59
CA LYS A 161 8.95 22.80 24.50
C LYS A 161 9.85 24.03 24.46
N SER A 162 11.17 23.87 24.56
CA SER A 162 12.09 25.00 24.41
C SER A 162 12.06 25.62 23.00
N ALA A 163 11.65 24.86 21.97
CA ALA A 163 11.42 25.39 20.64
C ALA A 163 10.07 26.12 20.49
N SER A 164 9.01 25.76 21.22
CA SER A 164 7.77 26.54 21.25
C SER A 164 7.94 27.83 22.07
N GLU A 165 8.54 27.73 23.26
CA GLU A 165 8.80 28.87 24.16
C GLU A 165 9.68 29.96 23.51
N ALA A 166 10.57 29.58 22.59
CA ALA A 166 11.38 30.52 21.81
C ALA A 166 10.64 31.16 20.62
N ASN A 167 9.51 30.61 20.17
CA ASN A 167 8.73 31.09 19.02
C ASN A 167 7.50 31.93 19.40
N ASP A 168 6.92 31.71 20.60
CA ASP A 168 5.75 32.46 21.10
C ASP A 168 5.97 33.98 21.20
N ALA A 169 7.22 34.44 21.21
CA ALA A 169 7.55 35.86 21.32
C ALA A 169 7.34 36.68 20.03
N ASN A 170 7.16 36.05 18.85
CA ASN A 170 7.12 36.77 17.56
C ASN A 170 6.10 36.27 16.53
N ASN A 171 5.48 35.10 16.69
CA ASN A 171 4.47 34.63 15.74
C ASN A 171 3.09 35.20 16.05
N ALA A 172 2.54 35.96 15.11
CA ALA A 172 1.09 36.05 14.96
C ALA A 172 0.54 34.62 14.76
N PHE A 173 -0.65 34.33 15.30
CA PHE A 173 -1.29 33.01 15.19
C PHE A 173 -1.66 32.69 13.74
N MET A 174 -0.70 32.19 12.97
CA MET A 174 -0.96 31.63 11.64
C MET A 174 -1.85 30.40 11.83
N PRO A 175 -3.01 30.32 11.16
CA PRO A 175 -3.80 29.10 11.16
C PRO A 175 -2.94 27.96 10.59
N PRO A 176 -3.11 26.71 11.06
CA PRO A 176 -2.36 25.58 10.55
C PRO A 176 -2.53 25.47 9.02
N PRO A 177 -1.48 25.12 8.27
CA PRO A 177 -1.56 25.05 6.82
C PRO A 177 -2.65 24.06 6.41
N LEU A 178 -3.55 24.52 5.54
CA LEU A 178 -4.68 23.72 5.07
C LEU A 178 -4.21 22.74 3.99
N ALA A 179 -4.61 21.48 4.11
CA ALA A 179 -4.41 20.51 3.05
C ALA A 179 -5.30 20.87 1.85
N THR A 180 -4.81 20.64 0.63
CA THR A 180 -5.60 20.81 -0.60
C THR A 180 -5.95 19.44 -1.16
N VAL A 181 -7.25 19.15 -1.33
CA VAL A 181 -7.74 17.92 -1.98
C VAL A 181 -8.20 18.26 -3.40
N ARG A 182 -7.76 17.50 -4.39
CA ARG A 182 -8.14 17.66 -5.81
C ARG A 182 -8.48 16.30 -6.41
N ILE A 183 -9.75 16.11 -6.75
CA ILE A 183 -10.19 14.97 -7.57
C ILE A 183 -9.71 15.26 -8.99
N ILE A 184 -8.63 14.59 -9.43
CA ILE A 184 -8.04 14.78 -10.76
C ILE A 184 -8.66 13.85 -11.82
N ARG A 185 -9.41 12.84 -11.38
CA ARG A 185 -10.41 12.13 -12.17
C ARG A 185 -11.57 11.71 -11.25
N GLU A 186 -12.78 12.02 -11.66
CA GLU A 186 -14.02 11.60 -10.99
C GLU A 186 -14.32 10.12 -11.28
N GLY A 187 -14.83 9.40 -10.30
CA GLY A 187 -15.20 7.99 -10.44
C GLY A 187 -16.56 7.80 -11.12
N SER A 188 -16.77 6.66 -11.78
CA SER A 188 -18.06 6.29 -12.38
C SER A 188 -18.25 4.78 -12.55
N VAL A 189 -19.47 4.31 -12.31
CA VAL A 189 -19.97 3.01 -12.79
C VAL A 189 -20.99 3.26 -13.90
N THR A 190 -20.81 2.63 -15.06
CA THR A 190 -21.86 2.52 -16.09
C THR A 190 -22.05 1.05 -16.45
N GLN A 191 -23.29 0.56 -16.37
CA GLN A 191 -23.64 -0.77 -16.90
C GLN A 191 -23.95 -0.65 -18.39
N LEU A 192 -23.37 -1.54 -19.20
CA LEU A 192 -23.51 -1.58 -20.66
C LEU A 192 -24.43 -2.74 -21.11
N ASP A 193 -24.36 -3.89 -20.42
CA ASP A 193 -25.20 -5.08 -20.64
C ASP A 193 -25.36 -5.88 -19.32
N GLU A 194 -26.10 -6.99 -19.29
CA GLU A 194 -26.40 -7.81 -18.10
C GLU A 194 -25.18 -8.14 -17.23
N ASN A 195 -24.01 -8.31 -17.84
CA ASN A 195 -22.73 -8.60 -17.17
C ASN A 195 -21.56 -7.81 -17.81
N GLU A 196 -21.83 -6.61 -18.35
CA GLU A 196 -20.77 -5.72 -18.86
C GLU A 196 -20.84 -4.36 -18.17
N TYR A 197 -19.72 -3.92 -17.62
CA TYR A 197 -19.60 -2.69 -16.83
C TYR A 197 -18.36 -1.91 -17.24
N GLN A 198 -18.52 -0.60 -17.44
CA GLN A 198 -17.44 0.35 -17.51
C GLN A 198 -17.22 0.95 -16.12
N LEU A 199 -16.06 0.66 -15.52
CA LEU A 199 -15.61 1.22 -14.25
C LEU A 199 -14.55 2.30 -14.49
N THR A 200 -14.69 3.41 -13.78
CA THR A 200 -13.67 4.44 -13.64
C THR A 200 -13.44 4.66 -12.16
N ALA A 201 -12.25 4.32 -11.65
CA ALA A 201 -11.86 4.72 -10.30
C ALA A 201 -11.67 6.24 -10.21
N SER A 202 -12.09 6.84 -9.09
CA SER A 202 -11.65 8.16 -8.66
C SER A 202 -10.12 8.19 -8.54
N ILE A 203 -9.49 9.33 -8.87
CA ILE A 203 -8.08 9.58 -8.58
C ILE A 203 -7.97 10.93 -7.88
N VAL A 204 -7.31 10.98 -6.73
CA VAL A 204 -7.23 12.17 -5.88
C VAL A 204 -5.78 12.56 -5.63
N LEU A 205 -5.42 13.78 -6.02
CA LEU A 205 -4.19 14.43 -5.57
C LEU A 205 -4.47 15.20 -4.28
N ILE A 206 -3.70 14.93 -3.24
CA ILE A 206 -3.70 15.68 -1.98
C ILE A 206 -2.34 16.38 -1.85
N SER A 207 -2.34 17.66 -1.50
CA SER A 207 -1.12 18.44 -1.24
C SER A 207 -1.19 19.06 0.14
N ASP A 208 -0.23 18.72 1.01
CA ASP A 208 -0.12 19.25 2.38
C ASP A 208 1.33 19.65 2.69
N ASN A 209 1.58 20.92 3.02
CA ASN A 209 2.90 21.48 3.33
C ASN A 209 4.04 21.02 2.38
N GLY A 210 3.78 21.02 1.06
CA GLY A 210 4.71 20.57 0.02
C GLY A 210 4.74 19.05 -0.23
N THR A 211 4.11 18.25 0.63
CA THR A 211 3.96 16.80 0.46
C THR A 211 2.76 16.50 -0.43
N ASN A 212 3.04 16.05 -1.65
CA ASN A 212 2.03 15.51 -2.57
C ASN A 212 1.81 14.01 -2.33
N VAL A 213 0.56 13.62 -2.11
CA VAL A 213 0.05 12.25 -2.02
C VAL A 213 -0.93 12.02 -3.17
N LEU A 214 -0.77 10.94 -3.92
CA LEU A 214 -1.73 10.51 -4.94
C LEU A 214 -2.49 9.29 -4.44
N VAL A 215 -3.82 9.33 -4.46
CA VAL A 215 -4.68 8.21 -4.06
C VAL A 215 -5.29 7.59 -5.32
N ASP A 216 -5.01 6.31 -5.49
CA ASP A 216 -5.23 5.48 -6.67
C ASP A 216 -4.61 6.03 -7.97
N THR A 217 -4.59 5.20 -9.02
CA THR A 217 -3.84 5.45 -10.27
C THR A 217 -4.60 5.05 -11.54
N GLY A 218 -5.76 4.39 -11.42
CA GLY A 218 -6.59 4.04 -12.57
C GLY A 218 -6.22 2.73 -13.26
N LEU A 219 -7.09 2.32 -14.19
CA LEU A 219 -6.92 1.11 -15.00
C LEU A 219 -5.72 1.22 -15.96
N GLY A 220 -4.77 0.30 -15.83
CA GLY A 220 -3.54 0.27 -16.65
C GLY A 220 -3.77 0.00 -18.14
N THR A 221 -4.86 -0.69 -18.50
CA THR A 221 -5.25 -0.88 -19.91
C THR A 221 -5.93 0.35 -20.52
N ASN A 222 -6.43 1.29 -19.71
CA ASN A 222 -7.02 2.55 -20.18
C ASN A 222 -5.93 3.60 -20.46
N SER A 223 -5.23 3.43 -21.59
CA SER A 223 -4.13 4.32 -22.00
C SER A 223 -4.55 5.79 -22.10
N SER A 224 -5.79 6.07 -22.52
CA SER A 224 -6.40 7.40 -22.50
C SER A 224 -6.48 7.98 -21.08
N GLY A 225 -7.09 7.24 -20.14
CA GLY A 225 -7.23 7.66 -18.74
C GLY A 225 -5.89 7.86 -18.03
N ARG A 226 -4.86 7.09 -18.40
CA ARG A 226 -3.47 7.30 -17.96
C ARG A 226 -2.89 8.62 -18.51
N ILE A 227 -3.03 8.86 -19.81
CA ILE A 227 -2.56 10.10 -20.45
C ILE A 227 -3.27 11.33 -19.85
N ASP A 228 -4.57 11.23 -19.59
CA ASP A 228 -5.36 12.32 -19.02
C ASP A 228 -5.00 12.60 -17.55
N MET A 229 -4.77 11.55 -16.74
CA MET A 229 -4.20 11.68 -15.38
C MET A 229 -2.87 12.45 -15.40
N LEU A 230 -1.93 12.02 -16.24
CA LEU A 230 -0.61 12.64 -16.36
C LEU A 230 -0.70 14.08 -16.90
N ARG A 231 -1.62 14.37 -17.81
CA ARG A 231 -1.88 15.75 -18.29
C ARG A 231 -2.45 16.64 -17.19
N THR A 232 -3.40 16.14 -16.39
CA THR A 232 -3.97 16.91 -15.27
C THR A 232 -2.94 17.19 -14.18
N LEU A 233 -2.09 16.22 -13.83
CA LEU A 233 -0.94 16.45 -12.94
C LEU A 233 0.02 17.51 -13.50
N SER A 234 0.38 17.42 -14.79
CA SER A 234 1.24 18.41 -15.46
C SER A 234 0.62 19.81 -15.50
N ASN A 235 -0.71 19.93 -15.68
CA ASN A 235 -1.42 21.21 -15.62
C ASN A 235 -1.41 21.82 -14.21
N LEU A 236 -1.36 20.99 -13.17
CA LEU A 236 -1.15 21.39 -11.78
C LEU A 236 0.34 21.62 -11.43
N SER A 237 1.23 21.57 -12.43
CA SER A 237 2.70 21.66 -12.28
C SER A 237 3.33 20.55 -11.43
N ILE A 238 2.65 19.41 -11.27
CA ILE A 238 3.15 18.22 -10.59
C ILE A 238 3.66 17.22 -11.63
N ARG A 239 4.95 16.89 -11.60
CA ARG A 239 5.52 15.78 -12.38
C ARG A 239 5.45 14.49 -11.53
N PRO A 240 5.57 13.29 -12.13
CA PRO A 240 5.56 12.05 -11.35
C PRO A 240 6.66 11.93 -10.28
N ILE A 241 7.79 12.63 -10.45
CA ILE A 241 8.88 12.73 -9.46
C ILE A 241 8.56 13.66 -8.28
N ASP A 242 7.54 14.52 -8.40
CA ASP A 242 7.09 15.45 -7.35
C ASP A 242 5.96 14.84 -6.49
N VAL A 243 5.53 13.60 -6.81
CA VAL A 243 4.63 12.78 -5.99
C VAL A 243 5.48 11.99 -4.99
N HIS A 244 5.26 12.24 -3.70
CA HIS A 244 6.06 11.64 -2.63
C HIS A 244 5.48 10.30 -2.17
N TYR A 245 4.15 10.18 -2.21
CA TYR A 245 3.40 9.01 -1.81
C TYR A 245 2.35 8.65 -2.86
N VAL A 246 2.20 7.35 -3.13
CA VAL A 246 1.06 6.78 -3.84
C VAL A 246 0.36 5.84 -2.87
N VAL A 247 -0.94 6.02 -2.67
CA VAL A 247 -1.78 5.15 -1.85
C VAL A 247 -2.72 4.41 -2.77
N THR A 248 -2.53 3.09 -2.89
CA THR A 248 -3.49 2.21 -3.54
C THR A 248 -4.52 1.79 -2.49
N THR A 249 -5.78 2.20 -2.65
CA THR A 249 -6.83 1.92 -1.66
C THR A 249 -7.05 0.43 -1.49
N HIS A 250 -7.03 -0.32 -2.60
CA HIS A 250 -7.12 -1.77 -2.63
C HIS A 250 -6.63 -2.36 -3.98
N GLY A 251 -6.43 -3.68 -4.03
CA GLY A 251 -5.73 -4.37 -5.12
C GLY A 251 -6.48 -4.55 -6.45
N HIS A 252 -7.59 -3.85 -6.71
CA HIS A 252 -8.32 -3.98 -7.97
C HIS A 252 -7.60 -3.28 -9.14
N PRO A 253 -7.74 -3.78 -10.39
CA PRO A 253 -6.88 -3.42 -11.52
C PRO A 253 -7.13 -1.98 -12.01
N ASP A 254 -8.31 -1.44 -11.75
CA ASP A 254 -8.72 -0.08 -12.08
C ASP A 254 -8.39 0.96 -11.00
N HIS A 255 -7.90 0.53 -9.83
CA HIS A 255 -7.32 1.40 -8.81
C HIS A 255 -5.78 1.42 -8.87
N SER A 256 -5.16 0.25 -9.05
CA SER A 256 -3.71 0.02 -8.92
C SER A 256 -2.88 0.13 -10.23
N GLY A 257 -3.55 0.25 -11.37
CA GLY A 257 -2.99 -0.10 -12.68
C GLY A 257 -1.95 0.83 -13.32
N ASN A 258 -1.70 2.03 -12.79
CA ASN A 258 -0.65 2.94 -13.30
C ASN A 258 0.39 3.35 -12.23
N THR A 259 0.49 2.58 -11.13
CA THR A 259 1.49 2.77 -10.05
C THR A 259 2.94 2.86 -10.56
N ASN A 260 3.25 2.16 -11.66
CA ASN A 260 4.57 2.19 -12.31
C ASN A 260 5.00 3.56 -12.87
N ASP A 261 4.09 4.53 -13.01
CA ASP A 261 4.43 5.89 -13.46
C ASP A 261 5.12 6.72 -12.36
N PHE A 262 5.04 6.28 -11.11
CA PHE A 262 5.54 6.97 -9.92
C PHE A 262 6.64 6.16 -9.19
N PRO A 263 7.70 5.67 -9.87
CA PRO A 263 8.64 4.69 -9.32
C PRO A 263 9.49 5.22 -8.15
N ASP A 264 9.49 6.54 -7.95
CA ASP A 264 10.24 7.23 -6.91
C ASP A 264 9.41 7.67 -5.71
N ALA A 265 8.09 7.47 -5.72
CA ALA A 265 7.24 7.63 -4.54
C ALA A 265 7.44 6.48 -3.53
N PHE A 266 6.96 6.66 -2.30
CA PHE A 266 6.59 5.55 -1.42
C PHE A 266 5.18 5.07 -1.78
N HIS A 267 5.02 3.77 -1.96
CA HIS A 267 3.75 3.13 -2.33
C HIS A 267 3.18 2.42 -1.10
N TYR A 268 1.96 2.78 -0.71
CA TYR A 268 1.15 2.04 0.26
C TYR A 268 0.16 1.16 -0.51
N ALA A 269 0.08 -0.12 -0.14
CA ALA A 269 -0.89 -1.07 -0.67
C ALA A 269 -1.14 -2.16 0.38
N GLY A 270 -2.33 -2.15 1.00
CA GLY A 270 -2.60 -2.96 2.19
C GLY A 270 -1.54 -2.76 3.27
N ASN A 271 -1.14 -3.85 3.91
CA ASN A 271 -0.19 -3.82 5.04
C ASN A 271 1.29 -3.52 4.64
N TYR A 272 1.56 -3.10 3.40
CA TYR A 272 2.91 -2.86 2.88
C TYR A 272 3.15 -1.39 2.54
N VAL A 273 4.32 -0.88 2.94
CA VAL A 273 4.88 0.38 2.44
C VAL A 273 6.22 0.12 1.76
N TYR A 274 6.32 0.45 0.47
CA TYR A 274 7.46 0.08 -0.36
C TYR A 274 7.95 1.21 -1.27
N ARG A 275 9.21 1.12 -1.70
CA ARG A 275 9.82 2.08 -2.63
C ARG A 275 10.83 1.38 -3.52
N ARG A 276 10.62 1.48 -4.84
CA ARG A 276 11.35 0.71 -5.86
C ARG A 276 11.31 -0.80 -5.54
N THR A 277 12.41 -1.38 -5.04
CA THR A 277 12.51 -2.82 -4.69
C THR A 277 12.64 -3.10 -3.19
N ARG A 278 12.35 -2.12 -2.33
CA ARG A 278 12.46 -2.25 -0.86
C ARG A 278 11.09 -2.13 -0.22
N PHE A 279 10.71 -3.12 0.58
CA PHE A 279 9.44 -3.23 1.28
C PHE A 279 9.66 -3.14 2.79
N ASN A 280 8.70 -2.54 3.49
CA ASN A 280 8.51 -2.64 4.94
C ASN A 280 7.03 -2.94 5.19
N PHE A 281 6.70 -3.40 6.39
CA PHE A 281 5.31 -3.39 6.84
C PHE A 281 4.91 -1.96 7.21
N SER A 282 3.68 -1.59 6.86
CA SER A 282 3.02 -0.37 7.34
C SER A 282 2.65 -0.55 8.82
N LEU A 283 2.51 0.54 9.59
CA LEU A 283 1.96 0.50 10.94
C LEU A 283 0.54 -0.07 10.94
N LEU A 284 -0.19 0.07 9.82
CA LEU A 284 -1.49 -0.58 9.59
C LEU A 284 -1.46 -2.11 9.72
N PHE A 285 -0.30 -2.78 9.79
CA PHE A 285 -0.24 -4.21 10.12
C PHE A 285 -0.71 -4.48 11.56
N GLU A 286 -0.35 -3.61 12.51
CA GLU A 286 -0.69 -3.76 13.94
C GLU A 286 -1.75 -2.73 14.37
N ASP A 287 -1.58 -1.48 13.98
CA ASP A 287 -2.46 -0.34 14.30
C ASP A 287 -3.64 -0.20 13.32
N ASP A 288 -4.58 0.66 13.68
CA ASP A 288 -5.73 1.03 12.86
C ASP A 288 -5.45 2.19 11.87
N ALA A 289 -4.40 2.98 12.11
CA ALA A 289 -4.10 4.20 11.36
C ALA A 289 -2.59 4.48 11.26
N GLU A 290 -2.15 5.13 10.19
CA GLU A 290 -0.75 5.58 9.99
C GLU A 290 -0.72 7.02 9.45
N SER A 291 -0.05 7.95 10.14
CA SER A 291 0.06 9.34 9.71
C SER A 291 1.13 9.53 8.63
N ILE A 292 0.76 10.15 7.50
CA ILE A 292 1.68 10.61 6.45
C ILE A 292 2.16 12.03 6.74
N THR A 293 1.26 12.90 7.22
CA THR A 293 1.54 14.28 7.64
C THR A 293 0.74 14.64 8.90
N SER A 294 0.75 15.93 9.31
CA SER A 294 -0.15 16.44 10.36
C SER A 294 -1.62 16.48 9.95
N ASN A 295 -1.91 16.58 8.65
CA ASN A 295 -3.28 16.64 8.11
C ASN A 295 -3.72 15.33 7.45
N ILE A 296 -2.79 14.52 6.93
CA ILE A 296 -3.08 13.31 6.14
C ILE A 296 -2.72 12.05 6.95
N TYR A 297 -3.69 11.15 7.12
CA TYR A 297 -3.45 9.81 7.68
C TYR A 297 -4.20 8.72 6.90
N LEU A 298 -3.62 7.53 6.91
CA LEU A 298 -4.22 6.30 6.40
C LEU A 298 -5.08 5.66 7.49
N LEU A 299 -6.18 5.02 7.08
CA LEU A 299 -7.11 4.34 7.97
C LEU A 299 -7.42 2.94 7.43
N LYS A 300 -7.23 1.93 8.28
CA LYS A 300 -7.66 0.54 8.03
C LYS A 300 -9.18 0.49 7.90
N THR A 301 -9.69 0.07 6.75
CA THR A 301 -11.12 0.14 6.41
C THR A 301 -11.64 -1.09 5.68
N HIS A 302 -11.10 -2.27 5.98
CA HIS A 302 -11.45 -3.56 5.36
C HIS A 302 -12.95 -3.81 5.12
N GLY A 303 -13.24 -4.58 4.07
CA GLY A 303 -14.48 -5.30 3.87
C GLY A 303 -14.94 -5.41 2.42
N HIS A 304 -14.51 -4.51 1.53
CA HIS A 304 -14.61 -4.72 0.09
C HIS A 304 -13.57 -5.75 -0.35
N SER A 305 -12.33 -5.57 0.13
CA SER A 305 -11.26 -6.55 0.14
C SER A 305 -10.70 -6.78 1.56
N SER A 306 -9.69 -7.66 1.68
CA SER A 306 -8.94 -7.89 2.93
C SER A 306 -7.94 -6.79 3.27
N ASP A 307 -7.65 -5.89 2.34
CA ASP A 307 -6.49 -5.00 2.40
C ASP A 307 -6.89 -3.52 2.19
N ASP A 308 -8.18 -3.20 2.34
CA ASP A 308 -8.70 -1.84 2.08
C ASP A 308 -8.12 -0.78 3.03
N ILE A 309 -7.63 0.30 2.44
CA ILE A 309 -7.17 1.53 3.10
C ILE A 309 -7.98 2.72 2.59
N SER A 310 -8.45 3.56 3.50
CA SER A 310 -8.99 4.88 3.20
C SER A 310 -7.97 5.96 3.60
N VAL A 311 -7.93 7.07 2.86
CA VAL A 311 -7.08 8.23 3.20
C VAL A 311 -7.94 9.32 3.80
N ILE A 312 -7.64 9.75 5.02
CA ILE A 312 -8.33 10.84 5.70
C ILE A 312 -7.47 12.10 5.63
N VAL A 313 -8.10 13.20 5.24
CA VAL A 313 -7.50 14.53 5.13
C VAL A 313 -8.25 15.49 6.05
N ASN A 314 -7.65 15.78 7.20
CA ASN A 314 -8.08 16.82 8.12
C ASN A 314 -7.76 18.20 7.53
N ASN A 315 -8.48 19.24 7.96
CA ASN A 315 -8.23 20.64 7.58
C ASN A 315 -8.13 20.86 6.05
N ALA A 316 -8.91 20.10 5.27
CA ALA A 316 -9.01 20.26 3.84
C ALA A 316 -9.66 21.61 3.51
N ALA A 317 -8.97 22.42 2.70
CA ALA A 317 -9.41 23.77 2.36
C ALA A 317 -10.84 23.77 1.80
N THR A 318 -11.72 24.56 2.43
CA THR A 318 -13.19 24.65 2.16
C THR A 318 -14.03 23.39 2.37
N LEU A 319 -13.44 22.24 2.71
CA LEU A 319 -14.15 20.96 2.86
C LEU A 319 -14.17 20.39 4.28
N GLY A 320 -13.29 20.85 5.20
CA GLY A 320 -13.23 20.30 6.55
C GLY A 320 -12.46 18.98 6.58
N THR A 321 -13.11 17.87 6.92
CA THR A 321 -12.50 16.53 6.92
C THR A 321 -12.96 15.74 5.70
N VAL A 322 -12.04 15.27 4.85
CA VAL A 322 -12.37 14.48 3.66
C VAL A 322 -11.83 13.06 3.80
N ALA A 323 -12.66 12.05 3.56
CA ALA A 323 -12.21 10.67 3.39
C ALA A 323 -12.22 10.26 1.92
N ILE A 324 -11.06 9.88 1.38
CA ILE A 324 -10.96 9.17 0.11
C ILE A 324 -11.08 7.69 0.44
N SER A 325 -12.24 7.10 0.15
CA SER A 325 -12.65 5.82 0.75
C SER A 325 -12.31 4.58 -0.08
N GLY A 326 -11.93 4.76 -1.34
CA GLY A 326 -12.02 3.68 -2.33
C GLY A 326 -13.44 3.09 -2.34
N ASP A 327 -13.55 1.81 -2.65
CA ASP A 327 -14.81 1.09 -2.82
C ASP A 327 -15.56 0.76 -1.51
N ILE A 328 -15.07 1.24 -0.36
CA ILE A 328 -15.86 1.26 0.88
C ILE A 328 -17.16 2.05 0.66
N PHE A 329 -17.12 3.07 -0.20
CA PHE A 329 -18.28 3.63 -0.89
C PHE A 329 -18.07 3.53 -2.39
N ILE A 330 -18.99 2.86 -3.09
CA ILE A 330 -18.97 2.77 -4.55
C ILE A 330 -19.39 4.12 -5.14
N ARG A 331 -20.46 4.72 -4.59
CA ARG A 331 -21.03 6.05 -4.93
C ARG A 331 -22.13 6.41 -3.93
N GLU A 332 -22.53 7.68 -3.85
CA GLU A 332 -23.52 8.16 -2.85
C GLU A 332 -24.82 7.34 -2.83
N GLU A 333 -25.32 6.89 -3.98
CA GLU A 333 -26.57 6.14 -4.08
C GLU A 333 -26.53 4.80 -3.31
N ASP A 334 -25.34 4.27 -3.01
CA ASP A 334 -25.16 3.03 -2.23
C ASP A 334 -25.53 3.20 -0.74
N LEU A 335 -25.70 4.44 -0.26
CA LEU A 335 -26.28 4.77 1.05
C LEU A 335 -27.76 4.36 1.13
N THR A 336 -28.50 4.49 0.03
CA THR A 336 -29.94 4.21 -0.04
C THR A 336 -30.27 2.91 -0.77
N ASN A 337 -29.35 2.41 -1.60
CA ASN A 337 -29.43 1.11 -2.25
C ASN A 337 -28.21 0.22 -1.86
N PRO A 338 -28.26 -0.47 -0.71
CA PRO A 338 -27.14 -1.26 -0.21
C PRO A 338 -26.67 -2.38 -1.16
N MET A 339 -27.53 -2.86 -2.05
CA MET A 339 -27.18 -3.90 -3.03
C MET A 339 -26.03 -3.49 -3.96
N ILE A 340 -25.80 -2.19 -4.15
CA ILE A 340 -24.68 -1.67 -4.94
C ILE A 340 -23.34 -2.07 -4.31
N TRP A 341 -23.18 -1.96 -2.99
CA TRP A 341 -21.92 -2.28 -2.31
C TRP A 341 -21.89 -3.72 -1.75
N THR A 342 -23.01 -4.26 -1.24
CA THR A 342 -23.00 -5.62 -0.67
C THR A 342 -22.74 -6.71 -1.70
N SER A 343 -23.13 -6.50 -2.97
CA SER A 343 -22.91 -7.46 -4.05
C SER A 343 -21.44 -7.60 -4.47
N MET A 344 -20.60 -6.61 -4.17
CA MET A 344 -19.15 -6.62 -4.45
C MET A 344 -18.30 -6.89 -3.19
N SER A 345 -18.91 -6.86 -2.01
CA SER A 345 -18.26 -7.02 -0.71
C SER A 345 -17.61 -8.39 -0.48
N ALA A 346 -16.33 -8.44 -0.10
CA ALA A 346 -15.71 -9.66 0.43
C ALA A 346 -16.20 -9.99 1.86
N ASN A 347 -16.55 -8.98 2.66
CA ASN A 347 -17.06 -9.13 4.03
C ASN A 347 -17.97 -7.96 4.42
N GLU A 348 -19.28 -8.15 4.22
CA GLU A 348 -20.28 -7.10 4.49
C GLU A 348 -20.21 -6.53 5.90
N THR A 349 -19.89 -7.35 6.91
CA THR A 349 -19.86 -6.92 8.31
C THR A 349 -18.70 -5.97 8.58
N GLN A 350 -17.54 -6.24 7.99
CA GLN A 350 -16.39 -5.32 8.07
C GLN A 350 -16.67 -4.06 7.25
N GLN A 351 -17.14 -4.18 5.99
CA GLN A 351 -17.40 -3.01 5.14
C GLN A 351 -18.47 -2.10 5.75
N ARG A 352 -19.50 -2.65 6.41
CA ARG A 352 -20.54 -1.89 7.11
C ARG A 352 -19.98 -1.08 8.28
N GLU A 353 -19.04 -1.63 9.05
CA GLU A 353 -18.37 -0.91 10.14
C GLU A 353 -17.38 0.13 9.60
N SER A 354 -16.60 -0.20 8.56
CA SER A 354 -15.72 0.74 7.85
C SER A 354 -16.49 1.93 7.27
N ARG A 355 -17.62 1.68 6.61
CA ARG A 355 -18.56 2.71 6.12
C ARG A 355 -19.07 3.58 7.27
N ARG A 356 -19.52 2.97 8.37
CA ARG A 356 -19.98 3.69 9.57
C ARG A 356 -18.89 4.58 10.14
N ARG A 357 -17.67 4.05 10.30
CA ARG A 357 -16.49 4.77 10.80
C ARG A 357 -16.22 6.03 9.96
N LEU A 358 -16.14 5.89 8.64
CA LEU A 358 -15.91 7.02 7.73
C LEU A 358 -17.01 8.08 7.82
N LEU A 359 -18.29 7.69 7.84
CA LEU A 359 -19.42 8.61 7.99
C LEU A 359 -19.52 9.28 9.38
N CYS A 360 -18.82 8.76 10.38
CA CYS A 360 -18.70 9.38 11.70
C CYS A 360 -17.42 10.22 11.88
N THR A 361 -16.50 10.19 10.91
CA THR A 361 -15.22 10.94 10.97
C THR A 361 -15.15 12.06 9.93
N ALA A 362 -15.57 11.82 8.69
CA ALA A 362 -15.42 12.79 7.60
C ALA A 362 -16.66 13.66 7.41
N ASP A 363 -16.48 14.87 6.88
CA ASP A 363 -17.50 15.80 6.40
C ASP A 363 -17.85 15.57 4.92
N TYR A 364 -16.91 15.03 4.14
CA TYR A 364 -17.12 14.59 2.76
C TYR A 364 -16.48 13.22 2.50
N ILE A 365 -17.12 12.40 1.66
CA ILE A 365 -16.58 11.14 1.14
C ILE A 365 -16.27 11.31 -0.35
N VAL A 366 -15.06 10.93 -0.78
CA VAL A 366 -14.75 10.65 -2.18
C VAL A 366 -14.85 9.13 -2.39
N PRO A 367 -15.91 8.64 -3.06
CA PRO A 367 -16.12 7.22 -3.31
C PRO A 367 -15.24 6.69 -4.46
N GLY A 368 -15.14 5.37 -4.59
CA GLY A 368 -14.37 4.70 -5.63
C GLY A 368 -14.88 4.98 -7.04
N HIS A 369 -16.20 5.01 -7.26
CA HIS A 369 -16.81 5.08 -8.60
C HIS A 369 -18.00 6.07 -8.68
N GLY A 370 -17.88 7.23 -8.04
CA GLY A 370 -18.89 8.29 -8.11
C GLY A 370 -18.39 9.68 -7.71
N GLN A 371 -19.32 10.62 -7.58
CA GLN A 371 -19.06 11.99 -7.13
C GLN A 371 -18.78 12.06 -5.63
N ILE A 372 -18.00 13.07 -5.24
CA ILE A 372 -17.81 13.44 -3.84
C ILE A 372 -19.13 13.92 -3.23
N PHE A 373 -19.50 13.37 -2.08
CA PHE A 373 -20.76 13.69 -1.39
C PHE A 373 -20.54 14.18 0.04
N ALA A 374 -21.46 15.01 0.52
CA ALA A 374 -21.41 15.62 1.84
C ALA A 374 -22.06 14.72 2.90
N VAL A 375 -21.36 14.49 4.01
CA VAL A 375 -21.83 13.68 5.14
C VAL A 375 -22.76 14.52 6.01
N THR A 376 -24.00 14.70 5.54
CA THR A 376 -25.01 15.46 6.26
C THR A 376 -25.31 14.87 7.64
N GLU A 377 -25.71 15.72 8.58
CA GLU A 377 -26.13 15.33 9.92
C GLU A 377 -27.29 14.30 9.93
N THR A 378 -28.12 14.27 8.89
CA THR A 378 -29.11 13.19 8.69
C THR A 378 -28.45 11.83 8.43
N ILE A 379 -27.41 11.78 7.59
CA ILE A 379 -26.61 10.57 7.32
C ILE A 379 -25.89 10.11 8.60
N ARG A 380 -25.29 11.05 9.36
CA ARG A 380 -24.61 10.73 10.64
C ARG A 380 -25.56 10.09 11.65
N ARG A 381 -26.78 10.61 11.80
CA ARG A 381 -27.81 10.02 12.68
C ARG A 381 -28.30 8.66 12.19
N GLN A 382 -28.53 8.49 10.88
CA GLN A 382 -28.91 7.18 10.30
C GLN A 382 -27.85 6.10 10.58
N HIS A 383 -26.58 6.47 10.63
CA HIS A 383 -25.45 5.55 10.92
C HIS A 383 -25.05 5.52 12.41
N SER A 384 -25.86 6.11 13.30
CA SER A 384 -25.65 6.08 14.76
C SER A 384 -24.27 6.57 15.19
N CYS A 385 -23.81 7.68 14.62
CA CYS A 385 -22.59 8.35 15.07
C CYS A 385 -22.79 8.92 16.48
N LEU A 386 -21.95 8.48 17.41
CA LEU A 386 -21.98 8.92 18.81
C LEU A 386 -21.29 10.29 18.95
N GLY A 387 -21.91 11.22 19.68
CA GLY A 387 -21.24 12.44 20.15
C GLY A 387 -21.49 13.72 19.34
N ILE A 388 -22.61 13.83 18.61
CA ILE A 388 -23.02 15.08 17.93
C ILE A 388 -24.33 15.60 18.54
N VAL A 389 -24.20 16.45 19.57
CA VAL A 389 -25.23 17.32 20.17
C VAL A 389 -24.55 18.60 20.65
#